data_AF-A0A842NTU2-F1
#
_entry.id   AF-A0A842NTU2-F1
#
_cell.length_a   1.000
_cell.length_b   1.000
_cell.length_c   1.000
_cell.angle_alpha   90.00
_cell.angle_beta   90.00
_cell.angle_gamma   90.00
#
_symmetry.space_group_name_H-M   'P 1'
#
loop_
_entity.id
_entity.type
_entity.pdbx_description
1 polymer ?
#
loop_
_entity_poly.entity_id
_entity_poly.type
_entity_poly.pdbx_seq_one_letter_code
_entity_poly.pdbx_strand_id
1 'polypeptide(L)'
;MVERVKKFIPAIKPENFPKRGTAGIRTPVISPEGNFVSEMIEIEGKNSFHVVNYNTPGATGAPAYSAFVIKKLQEKGILGQPKNQKDSIWNFNKIIE
;
A
#
# COMPACT_ATOMS: atom_id res chain seq x y z
N MET A 1 -20.96 -5.95 -10.39
CA MET A 1 -19.66 -6.42 -10.89
C MET A 1 -19.83 -7.54 -11.92
N VAL A 2 -20.56 -8.62 -11.61
CA VAL A 2 -20.80 -9.76 -12.51
C VAL A 2 -21.25 -9.33 -13.91
N GLU A 3 -22.27 -8.46 -14.03
CA GLU A 3 -22.72 -7.95 -15.34
C GLU A 3 -21.65 -7.15 -16.11
N ARG A 4 -20.73 -6.49 -15.40
CA ARG A 4 -19.59 -5.81 -16.07
C ARG A 4 -18.59 -6.83 -16.58
N VAL A 5 -18.31 -7.90 -15.83
CA VAL A 5 -17.39 -8.97 -16.25
C VAL A 5 -17.94 -9.74 -17.45
N LYS A 6 -19.26 -9.99 -17.49
CA LYS A 6 -19.92 -10.65 -18.62
C LYS A 6 -19.68 -9.97 -19.97
N LYS A 7 -19.47 -8.65 -19.99
CA LYS A 7 -19.11 -7.92 -21.23
C LYS A 7 -17.78 -8.38 -21.83
N PHE A 8 -16.86 -8.89 -21.00
CA PHE A 8 -15.54 -9.39 -21.41
C PHE A 8 -15.47 -10.91 -21.47
N ILE A 9 -16.24 -11.60 -20.62
CA ILE A 9 -16.29 -13.06 -20.56
C ILE A 9 -17.77 -13.51 -20.59
N PRO A 10 -18.40 -13.61 -21.78
CA PRO A 10 -19.83 -13.86 -21.91
C PRO A 10 -20.30 -15.21 -21.37
N ALA A 11 -19.40 -16.20 -21.31
CA ALA A 11 -19.70 -17.53 -20.80
C ALA A 11 -19.96 -17.56 -19.28
N ILE A 12 -19.58 -16.51 -18.55
CA ILE A 12 -19.80 -16.42 -17.10
C ILE A 12 -21.30 -16.25 -16.81
N LYS A 13 -21.80 -17.06 -15.88
CA LYS A 13 -23.18 -17.01 -15.39
C LYS A 13 -23.23 -16.57 -13.93
N PRO A 14 -24.31 -15.93 -13.46
CA PRO A 14 -24.43 -15.49 -12.07
C PRO A 14 -24.21 -16.62 -11.05
N GLU A 15 -24.60 -17.84 -11.39
CA GLU A 15 -24.49 -19.03 -10.54
C GLU A 15 -23.02 -19.43 -10.28
N ASN A 16 -22.07 -18.94 -11.10
CA ASN A 16 -20.64 -19.11 -10.84
C ASN A 16 -20.13 -18.30 -9.63
N PHE A 17 -20.94 -17.38 -9.10
CA PHE A 17 -20.60 -16.57 -7.92
C PHE A 17 -21.58 -16.86 -6.77
N PRO A 18 -21.48 -18.04 -6.12
CA PRO A 18 -22.44 -18.49 -5.11
C PRO A 18 -22.42 -17.65 -3.82
N LYS A 19 -21.39 -16.82 -3.63
CA LYS A 19 -21.21 -15.97 -2.47
C LYS A 19 -20.92 -14.53 -2.89
N ARG A 20 -21.49 -13.58 -2.15
CA ARG A 20 -21.13 -12.17 -2.29
C ARG A 20 -19.67 -11.98 -1.90
N GLY A 21 -18.93 -11.23 -2.71
CA GLY A 21 -17.58 -10.79 -2.34
C GLY A 21 -17.60 -9.82 -1.17
N THR A 22 -16.42 -9.57 -0.60
CA THR A 22 -16.23 -8.58 0.47
C THR A 22 -16.15 -7.17 -0.09
N ALA A 23 -16.73 -6.20 0.62
CA ALA A 23 -16.50 -4.78 0.36
C ALA A 23 -15.21 -4.34 1.07
N GLY A 24 -14.37 -3.56 0.39
CA GLY A 24 -13.23 -2.89 0.99
C GLY A 24 -13.52 -1.41 1.19
N ILE A 25 -12.92 -0.80 2.21
CA ILE A 25 -12.92 0.65 2.42
C ILE A 25 -11.58 1.20 1.94
N ARG A 26 -11.61 2.28 1.17
CA ARG A 26 -10.45 3.11 0.86
C ARG A 26 -10.66 4.46 1.50
N THR A 27 -9.62 5.02 2.11
CA THR A 27 -9.65 6.32 2.77
C THR A 27 -8.75 7.30 2.03
N PRO A 28 -9.15 7.77 0.84
CA PRO A 28 -8.36 8.73 0.10
C PRO A 28 -8.37 10.09 0.82
N VAL A 29 -7.22 10.77 0.85
CA VAL A 29 -7.15 12.14 1.32
C VAL A 29 -7.62 13.08 0.20
N ILE A 30 -8.50 14.02 0.57
CA ILE A 30 -9.08 15.02 -0.33
C ILE A 30 -8.65 16.40 0.18
N SER A 31 -8.19 17.26 -0.73
CA SER A 31 -7.81 18.64 -0.41
C SER A 31 -9.05 19.51 -0.14
N PRO A 32 -8.92 20.68 0.51
CA PRO A 32 -10.03 21.62 0.69
C PRO A 32 -10.75 22.02 -0.62
N GLU A 33 -10.02 22.00 -1.73
CA GLU A 33 -10.53 22.30 -3.09
C GLU A 33 -11.24 21.10 -3.74
N GLY A 34 -11.31 19.95 -3.06
CA GLY A 34 -11.98 18.75 -3.54
C GLY A 34 -11.12 17.82 -4.41
N ASN A 35 -9.81 18.05 -4.48
CA ASN A 35 -8.91 17.23 -5.30
C ASN A 35 -8.38 16.02 -4.51
N PHE A 36 -8.20 14.88 -5.18
CA PHE A 36 -7.49 13.75 -4.60
C PHE A 36 -6.02 14.09 -4.38
N VAL A 37 -5.51 13.82 -3.19
CA VAL A 37 -4.07 13.92 -2.92
C VAL A 37 -3.39 12.62 -3.35
N SER A 38 -2.62 12.69 -4.43
CA SER A 38 -1.90 11.55 -5.02
C SER A 38 -0.66 11.15 -4.23
N GLU A 39 -0.06 12.11 -3.54
CA GLU A 39 1.24 11.94 -2.89
C GLU A 39 1.14 11.17 -1.56
N MET A 40 2.24 10.49 -1.24
CA MET A 40 2.42 9.86 0.06
C MET A 40 2.54 10.96 1.11
N ILE A 41 1.73 10.91 2.16
CA ILE A 41 1.77 11.90 3.24
C ILE A 41 2.27 11.22 4.50
N GLU A 42 3.38 11.74 5.01
CA GLU A 42 4.07 11.28 6.19
C GLU A 42 4.09 12.41 7.22
N ILE A 43 3.72 12.12 8.46
CA ILE A 43 3.74 13.07 9.57
C ILE A 43 4.62 12.52 10.67
N GLU A 44 5.56 13.34 11.14
CA GLU A 44 6.44 13.01 12.24
C GLU A 44 5.96 13.70 13.52
N GLY A 45 5.70 12.90 14.55
CA GLY A 45 5.49 13.37 15.91
C GLY A 45 6.77 13.25 16.73
N LYS A 46 6.70 13.66 18.01
CA LYS A 46 7.85 13.59 18.93
C LYS A 46 8.43 12.17 19.07
N ASN A 47 7.57 11.15 19.04
CA ASN A 47 7.92 9.74 19.23
C ASN A 47 7.13 8.83 18.29
N SER A 48 6.68 9.35 17.14
CA SER A 48 5.81 8.62 16.23
C SER A 48 6.06 9.01 14.77
N PHE A 49 5.87 8.05 13.88
CA PHE A 49 5.87 8.25 12.43
C PHE A 49 4.53 7.77 11.89
N HIS A 50 3.82 8.63 11.19
CA HIS A 50 2.48 8.37 10.68
C HIS A 50 2.48 8.39 9.17
N VAL A 51 2.05 7.29 8.54
CA VAL A 51 1.68 7.27 7.12
C VAL A 51 0.18 7.59 7.05
N VAL A 52 -0.16 8.82 6.70
CA VAL A 52 -1.56 9.29 6.70
C VAL A 52 -2.22 9.25 5.32
N ASN A 53 -1.42 9.14 4.26
CA ASN A 53 -1.92 8.89 2.91
C ASN A 53 -0.94 7.97 2.16
N TYR A 54 -1.47 6.86 1.63
CA TYR A 54 -0.75 5.96 0.74
C TYR A 54 -1.74 5.36 -0.28
N ASN A 55 -2.07 6.15 -1.32
CA ASN A 55 -3.06 5.79 -2.33
C ASN A 55 -2.47 5.19 -3.62
N THR A 56 -1.16 5.30 -3.82
CA THR A 56 -0.39 4.63 -4.89
C THR A 56 -0.33 3.13 -4.60
N PRO A 57 -0.25 2.24 -5.62
CA PRO A 57 -0.88 0.91 -5.61
C PRO A 57 -0.73 0.19 -4.27
N GLY A 58 -1.74 0.31 -3.40
CA GLY A 58 -1.55 0.12 -1.96
C GLY A 58 -0.97 -1.24 -1.61
N ALA A 59 -1.53 -2.31 -2.18
CA ALA A 59 -1.02 -3.66 -1.94
C ALA A 59 0.32 -3.92 -2.66
N THR A 60 0.43 -3.52 -3.92
CA THR A 60 1.59 -3.86 -4.77
C THR A 60 2.85 -3.09 -4.38
N GLY A 61 2.72 -1.81 -4.04
CA GLY A 61 3.83 -0.94 -3.68
C GLY A 61 4.23 -1.00 -2.21
N ALA A 62 3.39 -1.59 -1.35
CA ALA A 62 3.63 -1.63 0.10
C ALA A 62 5.03 -2.16 0.48
N PRO A 63 5.60 -3.21 -0.15
CA PRO A 63 6.94 -3.68 0.17
C PRO A 63 8.03 -2.65 -0.09
N ALA A 64 8.01 -2.01 -1.27
CA ALA A 64 8.97 -0.98 -1.63
C ALA A 64 8.83 0.27 -0.74
N TYR A 65 7.59 0.69 -0.48
CA TYR A 65 7.33 1.82 0.39
C TYR A 65 7.75 1.56 1.84
N SER A 66 7.52 0.35 2.35
CA SER A 66 8.00 -0.05 3.67
C SER A 66 9.53 0.01 3.77
N ALA A 67 10.22 -0.46 2.73
CA ALA A 67 11.68 -0.39 2.64
C ALA A 67 12.17 1.08 2.69
N PHE A 68 11.52 1.97 1.93
CA PHE A 68 11.77 3.41 1.97
C PHE A 68 11.55 4.02 3.37
N VAL A 69 10.43 3.70 4.03
CA VAL A 69 10.13 4.20 5.39
C VAL A 69 11.21 3.77 6.38
N ILE A 70 11.64 2.50 6.34
CA ILE A 70 12.71 2.00 7.20
C ILE A 70 14.02 2.75 6.94
N LYS A 71 14.42 2.90 5.67
CA LYS A 71 15.63 3.66 5.31
C LYS A 71 15.60 5.07 5.88
N LYS A 72 14.49 5.80 5.66
CA LYS A 72 14.29 7.17 6.14
C LYS A 72 14.43 7.26 7.67
N LEU A 73 13.86 6.32 8.41
CA LEU A 73 13.96 6.28 9.87
C LEU A 73 15.37 5.89 10.36
N GLN A 74 16.10 5.07 9.61
CA GLN A 74 17.51 4.75 9.89
C GLN A 74 18.44 5.94 9.64
N GLU A 75 18.26 6.66 8.52
CA GLU A 75 19.02 7.88 8.20
C GLU A 75 18.82 8.97 9.25
N LYS A 76 17.66 8.98 9.93
CA LYS A 76 17.37 9.86 11.07
C LYS A 76 17.92 9.36 12.41
N GLY A 77 18.55 8.20 12.46
CA GLY A 77 19.05 7.58 13.69
C GLY A 77 17.95 7.09 14.64
N ILE A 78 16.69 7.04 14.19
CA ILE A 78 15.54 6.56 14.98
C ILE A 78 15.57 5.02 15.04
N LEU A 79 15.88 4.38 13.92
CA LEU A 79 16.04 2.94 13.82
C LEU A 79 17.50 2.56 13.62
N GLY A 80 17.93 1.48 14.26
CA GLY A 80 19.24 0.87 14.02
C GLY A 80 19.27 0.05 12.72
N GLN A 81 20.49 -0.33 12.30
CA GLN A 81 20.65 -1.32 11.23
C GLN A 81 20.12 -2.69 11.69
N PRO A 82 19.41 -3.44 10.82
CA PRO A 82 18.92 -4.76 11.17
C PRO A 82 20.09 -5.68 11.48
N LYS A 83 20.09 -6.32 12.65
CA LYS A 83 21.19 -7.20 13.09
C LYS A 83 21.26 -8.52 12.31
N ASN A 84 20.11 -8.99 11.79
CA ASN A 84 20.01 -10.25 11.05
C ASN A 84 19.02 -10.06 9.89
N GLN A 85 19.47 -10.29 8.65
CA GLN A 85 18.56 -10.55 7.54
C GLN A 85 18.14 -12.02 7.60
N LYS A 86 16.83 -12.29 7.50
CA LYS A 86 16.34 -13.64 7.24
C LYS A 86 16.48 -13.91 5.75
N ASP A 87 16.88 -15.13 5.38
CA ASP A 87 16.78 -15.59 4.00
C ASP A 87 15.31 -15.53 3.56
N SER A 88 15.01 -14.56 2.70
CA SER A 88 13.68 -14.21 2.24
C SER A 88 13.73 -13.82 0.78
N ILE A 89 12.63 -14.02 0.07
CA ILE A 89 12.43 -13.47 -1.28
C ILE A 89 12.51 -11.93 -1.29
N TRP A 90 12.36 -11.30 -0.13
CA TRP A 90 12.49 -9.86 0.07
C TRP A 90 13.88 -9.51 0.62
N ASN A 91 14.72 -8.91 -0.23
CA ASN A 91 16.05 -8.41 0.15
C ASN A 91 16.01 -6.89 0.25
N PHE A 92 16.15 -6.35 1.47
CA PHE A 92 16.12 -4.92 1.73
C PHE A 92 17.14 -4.16 0.88
N ASN A 93 18.40 -4.61 0.88
CA ASN A 93 19.48 -3.91 0.17
C ASN A 93 19.19 -3.80 -1.33
N LYS A 94 18.62 -4.85 -1.95
CA LYS A 94 18.25 -4.85 -3.38
C LYS A 94 17.07 -3.94 -3.73
N ILE A 95 16.23 -3.58 -2.74
CA ILE A 95 15.03 -2.74 -2.97
C ILE A 95 15.38 -1.25 -2.91
N ILE A 96 16.48 -0.91 -2.21
CA ILE A 96 16.83 0.48 -1.86
C ILE A 96 18.01 1.00 -2.68
N GLU A 97 18.69 0.11 -3.40
CA GLU A 97 19.72 0.41 -4.40
C GLU A 97 19.09 1.09 -5.64
#